data_AF-D9VQX7-F1
#
_entry.id   AF-D9VQX7-F1
#
_cell.length_a   1.000
_cell.length_b   1.000
_cell.length_c   1.000
_cell.angle_alpha   90.00
_cell.angle_beta   90.00
_cell.angle_gamma   90.00
#
_symmetry.space_group_name_H-M   'P 1'
#
loop_
_entity.id
_entity.type
_entity.pdbx_description
1 polymer ?
#
loop_
_entity_poly.entity_id
_entity_poly.type
_entity_poly.pdbx_seq_one_letter_code
_entity_poly.pdbx_strand_id
1 'polypeptide(L)'
;MGLGRRYHNGMSLVVFESLKPIHCAACRRGPLRHLVRESGVPRCLDCADLGHLVYLPRGDAALTRRAREGSSLHAVVVRRHRGRRRYERQGLLVEDAALARAERACLADADARARRRERDRVRRAAEDVRFTAAFAAEIRRLFPGCPADRARAIAAHASLRGSGRVGRTAAGRALDEQAVSVAVRAAVRHTDTEYDALLMAGVPRFAARARLAARIDAILDGWRTGDVS
;
A
#
# COMPACT_ATOMS: atom_id res chain seq x y z
N MET A 1 -7.17 44.02 24.98
CA MET A 1 -7.89 43.75 23.70
C MET A 1 -6.88 43.77 22.57
N GLY A 2 -6.80 42.69 21.78
CA GLY A 2 -5.80 42.57 20.71
C GLY A 2 -5.76 41.17 20.09
N LEU A 3 -6.95 40.69 19.72
CA LEU A 3 -7.31 39.57 18.85
C LEU A 3 -6.15 38.64 18.40
N GLY A 4 -6.16 37.44 18.98
CA GLY A 4 -5.39 36.29 18.53
C GLY A 4 -5.64 36.01 17.04
N ARG A 5 -4.55 36.03 16.27
CA ARG A 5 -4.52 35.58 14.89
C ARG A 5 -4.69 34.06 14.86
N ARG A 6 -5.94 33.64 14.67
CA ARG A 6 -6.31 32.29 14.23
C ARG A 6 -5.73 32.05 12.83
N TYR A 7 -4.58 31.41 12.73
CA TYR A 7 -4.14 30.77 11.50
C TYR A 7 -4.68 29.34 11.46
N HIS A 8 -5.95 29.21 11.07
CA HIS A 8 -6.55 27.94 10.66
C HIS A 8 -6.77 27.97 9.15
N ASN A 9 -5.77 27.54 8.38
CA ASN A 9 -6.00 26.87 7.10
C ASN A 9 -4.74 26.12 6.60
N GLY A 10 -4.86 24.81 6.37
CA GLY A 10 -4.10 24.10 5.33
C GLY A 10 -2.74 23.46 5.64
N MET A 11 -1.98 23.86 6.67
CA MET A 11 -0.68 23.22 6.97
C MET A 11 -0.75 22.41 8.26
N SER A 12 -0.68 21.08 8.14
CA SER A 12 -0.49 20.22 9.32
C SER A 12 0.85 20.55 9.97
N LEU A 13 0.84 20.91 11.25
CA LEU A 13 2.07 21.07 12.03
C LEU A 13 2.89 19.79 12.00
N VAL A 14 4.20 19.91 11.88
CA VAL A 14 5.12 18.77 11.79
C VAL A 14 6.09 18.80 12.97
N VAL A 15 6.11 17.71 13.72
CA VAL A 15 7.08 17.47 14.80
C VAL A 15 8.05 16.40 14.35
N PHE A 16 9.33 16.64 14.60
CA PHE A 16 10.41 15.72 14.26
C PHE A 16 10.78 14.88 15.49
N GLU A 17 10.77 13.56 15.34
CA GLU A 17 11.38 12.64 16.29
C GLU A 17 12.90 12.60 16.03
N SER A 18 13.67 13.04 17.01
CA SER A 18 15.13 13.02 16.95
C SER A 18 15.70 11.76 17.59
N LEU A 19 16.66 11.14 16.91
CA LEU A 19 17.50 10.08 17.46
C LEU A 19 18.88 10.60 17.92
N LYS A 20 19.12 11.91 17.78
CA LYS A 20 20.36 12.58 18.20
C LYS A 20 20.06 13.47 19.40
N PRO A 21 21.04 13.69 20.30
CA PRO A 21 20.90 14.66 21.38
C PRO A 21 20.79 16.07 20.78
N ILE A 22 19.62 16.70 20.94
CA ILE A 22 19.34 18.06 20.49
C ILE A 22 18.74 18.82 21.67
N HIS A 23 19.18 20.07 21.88
CA HIS A 23 18.64 20.94 22.92
C HIS A 23 17.79 22.04 22.30
N CYS A 24 16.79 22.51 23.05
CA CYS A 24 15.95 23.63 22.63
C CYS A 24 16.78 24.91 22.51
N ALA A 25 16.65 25.61 21.39
CA ALA A 25 17.35 26.88 21.16
C ALA A 25 16.82 28.03 22.05
N ALA A 26 15.63 27.90 22.66
CA ALA A 26 15.05 28.91 23.55
C ALA A 26 15.40 28.62 25.01
N CYS A 27 14.82 27.55 25.57
CA CYS A 27 14.94 27.24 26.99
C CYS A 27 16.15 26.36 27.34
N ARG A 28 16.96 25.97 26.35
CA ARG A 28 18.16 25.12 26.53
C ARG A 28 17.92 23.71 27.09
N ARG A 29 16.67 23.33 27.37
CA ARG A 29 16.29 21.98 27.82
C ARG A 29 16.51 20.92 26.73
N GLY A 30 16.86 19.71 27.14
CA GLY A 30 17.10 18.56 26.27
C GLY A 30 17.76 17.40 27.03
N PRO A 31 18.10 16.30 26.33
CA PRO A 31 17.91 16.08 24.90
C PRO A 31 16.43 15.90 24.52
N LEU A 32 16.02 16.52 23.42
CA LEU A 32 14.64 16.49 22.91
C LEU A 32 14.38 15.22 22.10
N ARG A 33 13.42 14.41 22.54
CA ARG A 33 12.88 13.30 21.72
C ARG A 33 12.01 13.82 20.58
N HIS A 34 11.17 14.82 20.86
CA HIS A 34 10.30 15.49 19.89
C HIS A 34 10.63 16.98 19.84
N LEU A 35 10.74 17.53 18.63
CA LEU A 35 11.03 18.94 18.41
C LEU A 35 10.32 19.52 17.20
N VAL A 36 10.07 20.82 17.23
CA VAL A 36 9.63 21.62 16.08
C VAL A 36 10.83 22.37 15.51
N ARG A 37 10.83 22.62 14.21
CA ARG A 37 11.78 23.55 13.58
C ARG A 37 11.06 24.85 13.28
N GLU A 38 11.32 25.87 14.09
CA GLU A 38 10.85 27.23 13.87
C GLU A 38 12.01 28.05 13.32
N SER A 39 11.84 28.67 12.15
CA SER A 39 12.92 29.44 11.49
C SER A 39 14.25 28.67 11.39
N GLY A 40 14.17 27.34 11.18
CA GLY A 40 15.33 26.45 11.06
C GLY A 40 15.95 25.97 12.39
N VAL A 41 15.61 26.59 13.54
CA VAL A 41 16.16 26.23 14.85
C VAL A 41 15.26 25.25 15.61
N PRO A 42 15.84 24.34 16.44
CA PRO A 42 15.04 23.38 17.20
C PRO A 42 14.36 24.03 18.41
N ARG A 43 13.06 23.79 18.55
CA ARG A 43 12.27 24.15 19.74
C ARG A 43 11.69 22.90 20.40
N CYS A 44 11.65 22.88 21.73
CA CYS A 44 10.88 21.87 22.46
C CYS A 44 9.38 22.12 22.27
N LEU A 45 8.55 21.12 22.62
CA LEU A 45 7.11 21.23 22.48
C LEU A 45 6.53 22.38 23.30
N ASP A 46 7.04 22.63 24.51
CA ASP A 46 6.57 23.74 25.35
C ASP A 46 6.86 25.10 24.73
N CYS A 47 8.09 25.32 24.23
CA CYS A 47 8.46 26.58 23.57
C CYS A 47 7.75 26.80 22.22
N ALA A 48 7.15 25.75 21.66
CA ALA A 48 6.40 25.80 20.41
C ALA A 48 4.87 25.75 20.66
N ASP A 49 4.42 25.95 21.90
CA ASP A 49 3.02 25.89 22.33
C ASP A 49 2.30 24.55 22.04
N LEU A 50 3.06 23.45 21.93
CA LEU A 50 2.56 22.08 21.72
C LEU A 50 2.73 21.18 22.96
N GLY A 51 3.26 21.71 24.07
CA GLY A 51 3.55 20.93 25.28
C GLY A 51 2.32 20.30 25.95
N HIS A 52 1.13 20.85 25.70
CA HIS A 52 -0.14 20.34 26.21
C HIS A 52 -0.73 19.19 25.38
N LEU A 53 -0.12 18.85 24.25
CA LEU A 53 -0.58 17.75 23.39
C LEU A 53 0.03 16.43 23.82
N VAL A 54 -0.78 15.37 23.77
CA VAL A 54 -0.37 14.00 24.09
C VAL A 54 0.05 13.27 22.82
N TYR A 55 1.10 12.44 22.94
CA TYR A 55 1.61 11.67 21.82
C TYR A 55 0.84 10.36 21.64
N LEU A 56 0.17 10.24 20.49
CA LEU A 56 -0.49 9.04 20.01
C LEU A 56 0.39 8.34 18.95
N PRO A 57 0.96 7.16 19.24
CA PRO A 57 1.71 6.40 18.25
C PRO A 57 0.83 5.92 17.09
N ARG A 58 1.45 5.67 15.93
CA ARG A 58 0.78 5.00 14.79
C ARG A 58 0.39 3.56 15.16
N GLY A 59 -0.71 3.07 14.59
CA GLY A 59 -1.11 1.67 14.72
C GLY A 59 -2.58 1.47 14.43
N ASP A 60 -3.44 2.00 15.30
CA ASP A 60 -4.89 1.98 15.08
C ASP A 60 -5.32 3.16 14.18
N ALA A 61 -5.68 2.84 12.94
CA ALA A 61 -6.14 3.83 11.96
C ALA A 61 -7.45 4.51 12.37
N ALA A 62 -8.35 3.81 13.07
CA ALA A 62 -9.60 4.39 13.54
C ALA A 62 -9.34 5.36 14.70
N LEU A 63 -8.52 4.96 15.67
CA LEU A 63 -8.14 5.80 16.81
C LEU A 63 -7.40 7.05 16.37
N THR A 64 -6.35 6.90 15.54
CA THR A 64 -5.55 8.02 15.04
C THR A 64 -6.35 8.99 14.19
N ARG A 65 -7.32 8.51 13.40
CA ARG A 65 -8.23 9.36 12.63
C ARG A 65 -9.20 10.12 13.54
N ARG A 66 -9.87 9.43 14.46
CA ARG A 66 -10.84 10.04 15.39
C ARG A 66 -10.20 11.05 16.34
N ALA A 67 -9.02 10.73 16.88
CA ALA A 67 -8.29 11.64 17.76
C ALA A 67 -7.89 12.92 17.01
N ARG A 68 -7.46 12.79 15.74
CA ARG A 68 -7.15 13.94 14.88
C ARG A 68 -8.40 14.78 14.59
N GLU A 69 -9.49 14.15 14.16
CA GLU A 69 -10.76 14.83 13.84
C GLU A 69 -11.36 15.54 15.07
N GLY A 70 -11.20 14.94 16.25
CA GLY A 70 -11.72 15.47 17.51
C GLY A 70 -10.82 16.47 18.23
N SER A 71 -9.61 16.74 17.70
CA SER A 71 -8.67 17.71 18.26
C SER A 71 -8.72 19.03 17.50
N SER A 72 -8.80 20.15 18.22
CA SER A 72 -8.71 21.48 17.60
C SER A 72 -7.28 21.80 17.13
N LEU A 73 -6.28 21.35 17.89
CA LEU A 73 -4.86 21.43 17.56
C LEU A 73 -4.25 20.04 17.48
N HIS A 74 -3.48 19.78 16.42
CA HIS A 74 -2.76 18.53 16.25
C HIS A 74 -1.48 18.72 15.44
N ALA A 75 -0.50 17.85 15.65
CA ALA A 75 0.74 17.83 14.87
C ALA A 75 1.13 16.40 14.47
N VAL A 76 1.66 16.24 13.26
CA VAL A 76 2.13 14.95 12.75
C VAL A 76 3.56 14.73 13.20
N VAL A 77 3.84 13.61 13.86
CA VAL A 77 5.19 13.24 14.26
C VAL A 77 5.85 12.41 13.15
N VAL A 78 7.02 12.85 12.69
CA VAL A 78 7.79 12.20 11.63
C VAL A 78 9.20 11.88 12.09
N ARG A 79 9.77 10.82 11.53
CA ARG A 79 11.16 10.41 11.79
C ARG A 79 11.88 10.17 10.48
N ARG A 80 13.14 10.60 10.39
CA ARG A 80 13.98 10.36 9.21
C ARG A 80 14.37 8.88 9.16
N HIS A 81 13.92 8.16 8.14
CA HIS A 81 14.39 6.81 7.86
C HIS A 81 15.71 6.90 7.07
N ARG A 82 16.84 6.53 7.70
CA ARG A 82 18.18 6.68 7.10
C ARG A 82 18.33 5.85 5.82
N GLY A 83 17.94 4.57 5.84
CA GLY A 83 18.10 3.67 4.69
C GLY A 83 17.22 3.99 3.48
N ARG A 84 16.14 4.76 3.65
CA ARG A 84 15.18 5.12 2.58
C ARG A 84 15.22 6.61 2.25
N ARG A 85 16.13 7.36 2.88
CA ARG A 85 16.35 8.81 2.70
C ARG A 85 15.04 9.64 2.68
N ARG A 86 14.05 9.27 3.49
CA ARG A 86 12.74 9.94 3.57
C ARG A 86 12.24 10.05 5.00
N TYR A 87 11.31 10.95 5.25
CA TYR A 87 10.60 11.02 6.53
C TYR A 87 9.43 10.04 6.52
N GLU A 88 9.26 9.33 7.64
CA GLU A 88 8.15 8.41 7.85
C GLU A 88 7.33 8.87 9.06
N ARG A 89 6.01 8.85 8.90
CA ARG A 89 5.08 9.17 9.98
C ARG A 89 5.20 8.12 11.10
N GLN A 90 5.39 8.60 12.32
CA GLN A 90 5.50 7.80 13.54
C GLN A 90 4.24 7.88 14.41
N GLY A 91 3.52 9.01 14.38
CA GLY A 91 2.32 9.21 15.21
C GLY A 91 1.71 10.60 15.03
N LEU A 92 0.90 11.01 16.01
CA LEU A 92 0.39 12.37 16.14
C LEU A 92 0.58 12.89 17.56
N LEU A 93 0.65 14.21 17.69
CA LEU A 93 0.31 14.93 18.90
C LEU A 93 -1.13 15.43 18.77
N VAL A 94 -1.95 15.17 19.78
CA VAL A 94 -3.39 15.48 19.82
C VAL A 94 -3.78 15.98 21.21
N GLU A 95 -4.95 16.59 21.34
CA GLU A 95 -5.46 17.01 22.65
C GLU A 95 -5.86 15.78 23.49
N ASP A 96 -5.54 15.79 24.78
CA ASP A 96 -5.85 14.67 25.69
C ASP A 96 -7.36 14.34 25.72
N ALA A 97 -8.20 15.37 25.84
CA ALA A 97 -9.65 15.20 25.81
C ALA A 97 -10.16 14.60 24.49
N ALA A 98 -9.50 14.92 23.36
CA ALA A 98 -9.85 14.37 22.06
C ALA A 98 -9.42 12.90 21.94
N LEU A 99 -8.24 12.55 22.45
CA LEU A 99 -7.77 11.17 22.53
C LEU A 99 -8.71 10.32 23.38
N ALA A 100 -9.05 10.77 24.59
CA ALA A 100 -9.95 10.03 25.49
C ALA A 100 -11.35 9.81 24.89
N ARG A 101 -11.91 10.81 24.19
CA ARG A 101 -13.16 10.65 23.43
C ARG A 101 -13.02 9.62 22.31
N ALA A 102 -11.92 9.67 21.58
CA ALA A 102 -11.65 8.74 20.49
C ALA A 102 -11.49 7.29 20.98
N GLU A 103 -10.83 7.07 22.11
CA GLU A 103 -10.68 5.76 22.75
C GLU A 103 -12.03 5.17 23.16
N ARG A 104 -12.86 5.95 23.86
CA ARG A 104 -14.23 5.53 24.23
C ARG A 104 -15.06 5.15 23.00
N ALA A 105 -15.01 5.96 21.95
CA ALA A 105 -15.72 5.67 20.71
C ALA A 105 -15.18 4.41 20.01
N CYS A 106 -13.85 4.19 20.02
CA CYS A 106 -13.22 3.00 19.46
C CYS A 106 -13.57 1.72 20.21
N LEU A 107 -13.67 1.78 21.54
CA LEU A 107 -14.14 0.66 22.36
C LEU A 107 -15.61 0.35 22.07
N ALA A 108 -16.45 1.38 22.04
CA ALA A 108 -17.90 1.22 21.82
C ALA A 108 -18.26 0.54 20.48
N ASP A 109 -17.45 0.73 19.43
CA ASP A 109 -17.73 0.14 18.11
C ASP A 109 -16.75 -0.95 17.67
N ALA A 110 -15.89 -1.44 18.58
CA ALA A 110 -14.86 -2.42 18.29
C ALA A 110 -15.43 -3.70 17.65
N ASP A 111 -16.47 -4.28 18.26
CA ASP A 111 -17.11 -5.51 17.80
C ASP A 111 -17.83 -5.33 16.48
N ALA A 112 -18.55 -4.22 16.32
CA ALA A 112 -19.23 -3.90 15.06
C ALA A 112 -18.22 -3.76 13.90
N ARG A 113 -17.07 -3.12 14.16
CA ARG A 113 -15.97 -3.05 13.18
C ARG A 113 -15.34 -4.42 12.92
N ALA A 114 -15.14 -5.24 13.94
CA ALA A 114 -14.60 -6.59 13.79
C ALA A 114 -15.51 -7.47 12.91
N ARG A 115 -16.82 -7.49 13.20
CA ARG A 115 -17.82 -8.21 12.40
C ARG A 115 -17.89 -7.71 10.96
N ARG A 116 -17.81 -6.40 10.73
CA ARG A 116 -17.73 -5.83 9.37
C ARG A 116 -16.47 -6.30 8.63
N ARG A 117 -15.30 -6.25 9.27
CA ARG A 117 -14.04 -6.73 8.68
C ARG A 117 -14.11 -8.20 8.31
N GLU A 118 -14.73 -9.02 9.16
CA GLU A 118 -14.90 -10.45 8.91
C GLU A 118 -15.82 -10.71 7.71
N ARG A 119 -17.01 -10.09 7.68
CA ARG A 119 -17.91 -10.20 6.53
C ARG A 119 -17.26 -9.74 5.24
N ASP A 120 -16.51 -8.64 5.28
CA ASP A 120 -15.78 -8.16 4.13
C ASP A 120 -14.65 -9.11 3.69
N ARG A 121 -13.99 -9.79 4.63
CA ARG A 121 -12.97 -10.81 4.33
C ARG A 121 -13.61 -11.96 3.56
N VAL A 122 -14.72 -12.48 4.06
CA VAL A 122 -15.48 -13.57 3.41
C VAL A 122 -15.97 -13.13 2.03
N ARG A 123 -16.60 -11.95 1.92
CA ARG A 123 -17.08 -11.42 0.64
C ARG A 123 -15.95 -11.28 -0.38
N ARG A 124 -14.81 -10.72 0.03
CA ARG A 124 -13.63 -10.57 -0.84
C ARG A 124 -13.04 -11.91 -1.26
N ALA A 125 -13.05 -12.92 -0.40
CA ALA A 125 -12.59 -14.26 -0.76
C ALA A 125 -13.51 -14.88 -1.84
N ALA A 126 -14.83 -14.74 -1.68
CA ALA A 126 -15.79 -15.20 -2.68
C ALA A 126 -15.68 -14.44 -4.02
N GLU A 127 -15.45 -13.13 -3.99
CA GLU A 127 -15.14 -12.33 -5.18
C GLU A 127 -13.86 -12.81 -5.88
N ASP A 128 -12.81 -13.12 -5.13
CA ASP A 128 -11.53 -13.58 -5.69
C ASP A 128 -11.67 -14.95 -6.36
N VAL A 129 -12.45 -15.87 -5.79
CA VAL A 129 -12.79 -17.16 -6.42
C VAL A 129 -13.56 -16.96 -7.72
N ARG A 130 -14.61 -16.11 -7.70
CA ARG A 130 -15.42 -15.81 -8.90
C ARG A 130 -14.58 -15.16 -9.99
N PHE A 131 -13.72 -14.21 -9.64
CA PHE A 131 -12.82 -13.56 -10.58
C PHE A 131 -11.84 -14.57 -11.20
N THR A 132 -11.25 -15.45 -10.39
CA THR A 132 -10.34 -16.49 -10.88
C THR A 132 -11.04 -17.43 -11.87
N ALA A 133 -12.26 -17.85 -11.56
CA ALA A 133 -13.06 -18.70 -12.45
C ALA A 133 -13.40 -17.99 -13.77
N ALA A 134 -13.84 -16.73 -13.70
CA ALA A 134 -14.14 -15.93 -14.88
C ALA A 134 -12.91 -15.68 -15.77
N PHE A 135 -11.76 -15.41 -15.15
CA PHE A 135 -10.49 -15.24 -15.88
C PHE A 135 -10.07 -16.55 -16.58
N ALA A 136 -10.23 -17.70 -15.93
CA ALA A 136 -9.95 -19.00 -16.55
C ALA A 136 -10.89 -19.29 -17.73
N ALA A 137 -12.18 -18.96 -17.60
CA ALA A 137 -13.15 -19.08 -18.69
C ALA A 137 -12.77 -18.18 -19.87
N GLU A 138 -12.34 -16.94 -19.61
CA GLU A 138 -11.93 -16.01 -20.66
C GLU A 138 -10.64 -16.47 -21.38
N ILE A 139 -9.67 -17.05 -20.65
CA ILE A 139 -8.51 -17.70 -21.27
C ILE A 139 -8.99 -18.82 -22.21
N ARG A 140 -9.91 -19.68 -21.76
CA ARG A 140 -10.44 -20.78 -22.57
C ARG A 140 -11.24 -20.31 -23.79
N ARG A 141 -11.84 -19.11 -23.73
CA ARG A 141 -12.52 -18.47 -24.86
C ARG A 141 -11.52 -17.96 -25.91
N LEU A 142 -10.46 -17.29 -25.47
CA LEU A 142 -9.43 -16.70 -26.33
C LEU A 142 -8.41 -17.72 -26.86
N PHE A 143 -8.19 -18.79 -26.10
CA PHE A 143 -7.21 -19.84 -26.36
C PHE A 143 -7.87 -21.22 -26.19
N PRO A 144 -8.75 -21.64 -27.10
CA PRO A 144 -9.53 -22.88 -26.98
C PRO A 144 -8.68 -24.15 -26.84
N GLY A 145 -7.48 -24.18 -27.44
CA GLY A 145 -6.52 -25.28 -27.33
C GLY A 145 -5.71 -25.28 -26.03
N CYS A 146 -5.79 -24.25 -25.18
CA CYS A 146 -5.09 -24.22 -23.89
C CYS A 146 -5.69 -25.25 -22.92
N PRO A 147 -4.90 -26.17 -22.34
CA PRO A 147 -5.41 -27.16 -21.38
C PRO A 147 -6.16 -26.53 -20.20
N ALA A 148 -7.23 -27.18 -19.73
CA ALA A 148 -8.13 -26.58 -18.73
C ALA A 148 -7.44 -26.35 -17.36
N ASP A 149 -6.58 -27.26 -16.96
CA ASP A 149 -5.71 -27.13 -15.78
C ASP A 149 -4.71 -25.99 -15.93
N ARG A 150 -4.14 -25.81 -17.14
CA ARG A 150 -3.24 -24.71 -17.47
C ARG A 150 -3.95 -23.36 -17.38
N ALA A 151 -5.12 -23.21 -17.99
CA ALA A 151 -5.93 -22.00 -17.90
C ALA A 151 -6.28 -21.65 -16.44
N ARG A 152 -6.65 -22.65 -15.62
CA ARG A 152 -6.89 -22.46 -14.18
C ARG A 152 -5.65 -22.00 -13.43
N ALA A 153 -4.48 -22.58 -13.70
CA ALA A 153 -3.22 -22.20 -13.06
C ALA A 153 -2.82 -20.75 -13.41
N ILE A 154 -2.96 -20.36 -14.68
CA ILE A 154 -2.69 -19.00 -15.15
C ILE A 154 -3.63 -18.00 -14.47
N ALA A 155 -4.92 -18.31 -14.44
CA ALA A 155 -5.94 -17.47 -13.80
C ALA A 155 -5.69 -17.31 -12.29
N ALA A 156 -5.40 -18.41 -11.59
CA ALA A 156 -5.08 -18.37 -10.16
C ALA A 156 -3.86 -17.48 -9.91
N HIS A 157 -2.80 -17.65 -10.72
CA HIS A 157 -1.58 -16.86 -10.61
C HIS A 157 -1.81 -15.36 -10.91
N ALA A 158 -2.60 -15.04 -11.94
CA ALA A 158 -2.95 -13.67 -12.30
C ALA A 158 -3.82 -12.97 -11.25
N SER A 159 -4.59 -13.74 -10.47
CA SER A 159 -5.56 -13.26 -9.47
C SER A 159 -4.97 -13.02 -8.07
N LEU A 160 -3.73 -13.48 -7.81
CA LEU A 160 -3.05 -13.31 -6.52
C LEU A 160 -2.90 -11.83 -6.11
N ARG A 161 -3.32 -11.50 -4.87
CA ARG A 161 -3.27 -10.13 -4.33
C ARG A 161 -1.83 -9.66 -4.01
N GLY A 162 -1.63 -8.34 -4.02
CA GLY A 162 -0.44 -7.68 -3.44
C GLY A 162 0.82 -7.65 -4.31
N SER A 163 0.78 -8.18 -5.53
CA SER A 163 1.97 -8.36 -6.38
C SER A 163 2.02 -7.47 -7.64
N GLY A 164 1.01 -6.60 -7.85
CA GLY A 164 0.95 -5.73 -9.04
C GLY A 164 0.59 -6.45 -10.35
N ARG A 165 -0.04 -7.64 -10.26
CA ARG A 165 -0.39 -8.50 -11.40
C ARG A 165 -1.63 -8.01 -12.15
N VAL A 166 -1.74 -8.45 -13.40
CA VAL A 166 -2.76 -8.04 -14.37
C VAL A 166 -4.17 -8.13 -13.80
N GLY A 167 -4.52 -9.17 -13.04
CA GLY A 167 -5.88 -9.37 -12.50
C GLY A 167 -6.41 -8.27 -11.57
N ARG A 168 -5.60 -7.25 -11.23
CA ARG A 168 -6.04 -6.08 -10.45
C ARG A 168 -5.93 -4.75 -11.18
N THR A 169 -5.41 -4.71 -12.40
CA THR A 169 -5.51 -3.51 -13.25
C THR A 169 -6.97 -3.31 -13.67
N ALA A 170 -7.34 -2.10 -14.09
CA ALA A 170 -8.69 -1.84 -14.58
C ALA A 170 -9.04 -2.79 -15.76
N ALA A 171 -8.11 -2.94 -16.71
CA ALA A 171 -8.22 -3.84 -17.85
C ALA A 171 -8.35 -5.32 -17.42
N GLY A 172 -7.50 -5.80 -16.49
CA GLY A 172 -7.59 -7.18 -16.03
C GLY A 172 -8.85 -7.47 -15.22
N ARG A 173 -9.41 -6.50 -14.48
CA ARG A 173 -10.71 -6.63 -13.81
C ARG A 173 -11.88 -6.65 -14.78
N ALA A 174 -11.75 -5.93 -15.90
CA ALA A 174 -12.72 -5.94 -17.00
C ALA A 174 -12.59 -7.18 -17.90
N LEU A 175 -11.63 -8.09 -17.60
CA LEU A 175 -11.31 -9.23 -18.44
C LEU A 175 -11.01 -8.81 -19.89
N ASP A 176 -10.34 -7.66 -20.04
CA ASP A 176 -9.92 -7.15 -21.34
C ASP A 176 -9.04 -8.17 -22.07
N GLU A 177 -9.33 -8.40 -23.35
CA GLU A 177 -8.70 -9.42 -24.16
C GLU A 177 -7.18 -9.26 -24.24
N GLN A 178 -6.68 -8.03 -24.35
CA GLN A 178 -5.24 -7.75 -24.39
C GLN A 178 -4.61 -8.01 -23.02
N ALA A 179 -5.26 -7.60 -21.94
CA ALA A 179 -4.81 -7.89 -20.59
C ALA A 179 -4.72 -9.41 -20.32
N VAL A 180 -5.76 -10.17 -20.68
CA VAL A 180 -5.78 -11.63 -20.55
C VAL A 180 -4.66 -12.25 -21.38
N SER A 181 -4.51 -11.86 -22.65
CA SER A 181 -3.45 -12.34 -23.54
C SER A 181 -2.05 -12.07 -23.01
N VAL A 182 -1.79 -10.87 -22.44
CA VAL A 182 -0.52 -10.53 -21.80
C VAL A 182 -0.24 -11.42 -20.59
N ALA A 183 -1.28 -11.74 -19.79
CA ALA A 183 -1.14 -12.65 -18.66
C ALA A 183 -0.80 -14.08 -19.12
N VAL A 184 -1.47 -14.58 -20.16
CA VAL A 184 -1.18 -15.90 -20.75
C VAL A 184 0.24 -15.96 -21.30
N ARG A 185 0.64 -14.96 -22.11
CA ARG A 185 1.99 -14.86 -22.68
C ARG A 185 3.06 -14.81 -21.59
N ALA A 186 2.80 -14.08 -20.51
CA ALA A 186 3.70 -14.05 -19.37
C ALA A 186 3.82 -15.44 -18.71
N ALA A 187 2.71 -16.16 -18.52
CA ALA A 187 2.75 -17.50 -17.95
C ALA A 187 3.49 -18.50 -18.85
N VAL A 188 3.24 -18.48 -20.16
CA VAL A 188 3.95 -19.30 -21.14
C VAL A 188 5.45 -19.04 -21.09
N ARG A 189 5.84 -17.76 -21.07
CA ARG A 189 7.26 -17.40 -20.92
C ARG A 189 7.90 -18.00 -19.67
N HIS A 190 7.23 -17.99 -18.53
CA HIS A 190 7.85 -18.44 -17.28
C HIS A 190 7.82 -19.96 -17.07
N THR A 191 6.85 -20.69 -17.65
CA THR A 191 6.75 -22.14 -17.43
C THR A 191 7.18 -22.98 -18.63
N ASP A 192 6.93 -22.49 -19.84
CA ASP A 192 7.05 -23.30 -21.06
C ASP A 192 8.35 -22.96 -21.84
N THR A 193 9.21 -22.13 -21.25
CA THR A 193 10.50 -21.74 -21.82
C THR A 193 11.59 -21.63 -20.75
N GLU A 194 12.85 -21.59 -21.20
CA GLU A 194 14.03 -21.39 -20.37
C GLU A 194 14.22 -19.94 -19.87
N TYR A 195 13.19 -19.09 -19.90
CA TYR A 195 13.28 -17.68 -19.53
C TYR A 195 13.93 -17.45 -18.16
N ASP A 196 13.49 -18.18 -17.14
CA ASP A 196 14.01 -18.02 -15.79
C ASP A 196 15.49 -18.45 -15.71
N ALA A 197 15.89 -19.50 -16.44
CA ALA A 197 17.29 -19.93 -16.54
C ALA A 197 18.17 -18.87 -17.23
N LEU A 198 17.68 -18.23 -18.31
CA LEU A 198 18.38 -17.12 -18.97
C LEU A 198 18.59 -15.93 -18.03
N LEU A 199 17.58 -15.59 -17.22
CA LEU A 199 17.72 -14.50 -16.24
C LEU A 199 18.75 -14.84 -15.15
N MET A 200 18.76 -16.09 -14.68
CA MET A 200 19.75 -16.56 -13.69
C MET A 200 21.17 -16.61 -14.27
N ALA A 201 21.30 -16.86 -15.58
CA ALA A 201 22.57 -16.77 -16.30
C ALA A 201 23.00 -15.31 -16.62
N GLY A 202 22.28 -14.30 -16.13
CA GLY A 202 22.61 -12.89 -16.29
C GLY A 202 22.17 -12.27 -17.61
N VAL A 203 21.39 -12.98 -18.44
CA VAL A 203 20.88 -12.44 -19.70
C VAL A 203 19.88 -11.31 -19.43
N PRO A 204 20.05 -10.11 -20.03
CA PRO A 204 19.10 -9.02 -19.86
C PRO A 204 17.68 -9.40 -20.28
N ARG A 205 16.67 -8.91 -19.54
CA ARG A 205 15.26 -9.25 -19.77
C ARG A 205 14.78 -8.99 -21.19
N PHE A 206 15.22 -7.90 -21.82
CA PHE A 206 14.82 -7.57 -23.19
C PHE A 206 15.36 -8.60 -24.18
N ALA A 207 16.63 -9.00 -24.03
CA ALA A 207 17.30 -9.97 -24.89
C ALA A 207 16.68 -11.37 -24.70
N ALA A 208 16.43 -11.79 -23.45
CA ALA A 208 15.75 -13.05 -23.16
C ALA A 208 14.33 -13.09 -23.75
N ARG A 209 13.57 -11.99 -23.68
CA ARG A 209 12.24 -11.89 -24.29
C ARG A 209 12.29 -11.95 -25.81
N ALA A 210 13.24 -11.25 -26.44
CA ALA A 210 13.41 -11.27 -27.89
C ALA A 210 13.77 -12.68 -28.39
N ARG A 211 14.71 -13.35 -27.71
CA ARG A 211 15.15 -14.71 -28.03
C ARG A 211 14.01 -15.73 -28.00
N LEU A 212 13.09 -15.58 -27.05
CA LEU A 212 12.00 -16.53 -26.83
C LEU A 212 10.71 -16.17 -27.55
N ALA A 213 10.64 -15.01 -28.20
CA ALA A 213 9.40 -14.48 -28.78
C ALA A 213 8.76 -15.48 -29.75
N ALA A 214 9.51 -15.98 -30.75
CA ALA A 214 9.00 -16.91 -31.75
C ALA A 214 8.47 -18.22 -31.13
N ARG A 215 9.17 -18.77 -30.12
CA ARG A 215 8.73 -19.98 -29.42
C ARG A 215 7.44 -19.74 -28.63
N ILE A 216 7.35 -18.62 -27.92
CA ILE A 216 6.16 -18.24 -27.17
C ILE A 216 4.97 -18.04 -28.12
N ASP A 217 5.20 -17.38 -29.25
CA ASP A 217 4.14 -17.10 -30.23
C ASP A 217 3.63 -18.40 -30.89
N ALA A 218 4.52 -19.33 -31.24
CA ALA A 218 4.12 -20.65 -31.74
C ALA A 218 3.21 -21.43 -30.76
N ILE A 219 3.53 -21.41 -29.46
CA ILE A 219 2.69 -22.05 -28.43
C ILE A 219 1.32 -21.36 -28.35
N LEU A 220 1.29 -20.03 -28.32
CA LEU A 220 0.05 -19.26 -28.21
C LEU A 220 -0.83 -19.42 -29.45
N ASP A 221 -0.24 -19.49 -30.64
CA ASP A 221 -0.97 -19.67 -31.89
C ASP A 221 -1.60 -21.07 -31.97
N GLY A 222 -0.87 -22.12 -31.55
CA GLY A 222 -1.46 -23.47 -31.42
C GLY A 222 -2.64 -23.49 -30.44
N TRP A 223 -2.58 -22.73 -29.34
CA TRP A 223 -3.70 -22.62 -28.42
C TRP A 223 -4.88 -21.81 -28.97
N ARG A 224 -4.66 -20.89 -29.92
CA ARG A 224 -5.73 -20.11 -30.56
C ARG A 224 -6.50 -20.92 -31.60
N THR A 225 -5.82 -21.73 -32.39
CA THR A 225 -6.44 -22.52 -33.47
C THR A 225 -7.10 -23.80 -32.94
N GLY A 226 -6.75 -24.24 -31.72
CA GLY A 226 -7.26 -25.50 -31.16
C GLY A 226 -6.54 -26.74 -31.70
N ASP A 227 -5.53 -26.56 -32.54
CA ASP A 227 -4.66 -27.63 -33.04
C ASP A 227 -3.64 -27.97 -31.95
N VAL A 228 -3.97 -28.96 -31.15
CA VAL A 228 -2.97 -29.67 -30.35
C VAL A 228 -2.25 -30.63 -31.29
N SER A 229 -1.08 -30.24 -31.80
CA SER A 229 -0.07 -31.18 -32.26
C SER A 229 0.76 -31.68 -31.09
#